data_AF-A0A947HGN1-F1
#
_entry.id   AF-A0A947HGN1-F1
#
_cell.length_a   1.000
_cell.length_b   1.000
_cell.length_c   1.000
_cell.angle_alpha   90.00
_cell.angle_beta   90.00
_cell.angle_gamma   90.00
#
_symmetry.space_group_name_H-M   'P 1'
#
loop_
_entity.id
_entity.type
_entity.pdbx_description
1 polymer ?
#
loop_
_entity_poly.entity_id
_entity_poly.type
_entity_poly.pdbx_seq_one_letter_code
_entity_poly.pdbx_strand_id
1 'polypeptide(L)'
;MSLTTHASLKALLLGAIGCQAEEPRCVDPTPVLLESGAASGFEKCADGAIDRVSSATFVPINTGPACSMDEPVSGCSKDTDCTAGPHGRCTEYSSVFERYCGCEYACATDEDCTTGTVCVPPELSDGASRPRCVAAACKGGADCPSGECGLADSFNGCYQVTELRCRDAALDACRGDGDCAHLGAGYTCDNLQEGGGFECVARRCVVGRPLLIGGAPRVAPTVRRADWRHVTRPLEAS
;
A
#
# COMPACT_ATOMS: atom_id res chain seq x y z
N MET A 1 11.17 58.46 58.51
CA MET A 1 11.51 57.03 58.50
C MET A 1 10.21 56.28 58.21
N SER A 2 9.88 56.06 56.94
CA SER A 2 10.17 54.82 56.17
C SER A 2 9.34 53.63 56.69
N LEU A 3 8.57 52.84 55.94
CA LEU A 3 8.02 52.86 54.58
C LEU A 3 7.19 51.54 54.48
N THR A 4 5.99 51.61 53.87
CA THR A 4 5.35 50.57 53.00
C THR A 4 5.06 49.13 53.48
N THR A 5 3.76 48.90 53.68
CA THR A 5 2.90 47.81 53.15
C THR A 5 3.52 46.87 52.10
N HIS A 6 3.46 45.56 52.34
CA HIS A 6 3.62 44.52 51.30
C HIS A 6 2.50 43.48 51.44
N ALA A 7 1.48 43.63 50.60
CA ALA A 7 0.49 42.58 50.34
C ALA A 7 1.10 41.61 49.32
N SER A 8 1.33 40.36 49.73
CA SER A 8 1.85 39.31 48.86
C SER A 8 0.69 38.75 48.03
N LEU A 9 0.55 39.25 46.81
CA LEU A 9 -0.32 38.70 45.77
C LEU A 9 0.25 37.34 45.34
N LYS A 10 -0.37 36.24 45.78
CA LYS A 10 -0.11 34.90 45.21
C LYS A 10 -0.71 34.87 43.81
N ALA A 11 0.13 35.03 42.80
CA ALA A 11 -0.23 34.79 41.41
C ALA A 11 -0.63 33.33 41.24
N LEU A 12 -1.91 33.08 40.93
CA LEU A 12 -2.34 31.84 40.30
C LEU A 12 -1.62 31.76 38.94
N LEU A 13 -0.62 30.90 38.85
CA LEU A 13 -0.17 30.34 37.58
C LEU A 13 -1.29 29.42 37.07
N LEU A 14 -2.26 30.01 36.37
CA LEU A 14 -3.01 29.27 35.36
C LEU A 14 -1.99 28.86 34.30
N GLY A 15 -1.60 27.58 34.32
CA GLY A 15 -0.89 26.98 33.21
C GLY A 15 -1.77 27.13 31.98
N ALA A 16 -1.34 27.99 31.05
CA ALA A 16 -1.89 28.03 29.72
C ALA A 16 -1.70 26.63 29.14
N ILE A 17 -2.79 25.86 29.06
CA ILE A 17 -2.92 24.78 28.11
C ILE A 17 -2.78 25.48 26.76
N GLY A 18 -1.55 25.51 26.25
CA GLY A 18 -1.31 25.91 24.89
C GLY A 18 -2.05 24.90 24.03
N CYS A 19 -3.23 25.27 23.54
CA CYS A 19 -3.74 24.78 22.28
C CYS A 19 -2.70 25.19 21.24
N GLN A 20 -1.64 24.40 21.10
CA GLN A 20 -0.84 24.46 19.89
C GLN A 20 -1.81 24.13 18.77
N ALA A 21 -1.98 25.07 17.86
CA ALA A 21 -2.75 24.83 16.66
C ALA A 21 -2.12 23.61 15.97
N GLU A 22 -2.85 22.50 15.99
CA GLU A 22 -2.54 21.27 15.28
C GLU A 22 -2.58 21.61 13.78
N GLU A 23 -1.47 22.14 13.25
CA GLU A 23 -1.26 22.38 11.81
C GLU A 23 -1.30 21.06 11.05
N PRO A 24 -1.75 21.09 9.79
CA PRO A 24 -3.01 20.45 9.46
C PRO A 24 -2.82 18.96 9.15
N ARG A 25 -3.67 18.18 9.79
CA ARG A 25 -4.39 17.05 9.19
C ARG A 25 -4.64 17.31 7.71
N CYS A 26 -4.56 16.27 6.88
CA CYS A 26 -5.14 16.17 5.54
C CYS A 26 -5.93 17.42 5.08
N VAL A 27 -5.25 18.30 4.32
CA VAL A 27 -5.84 19.58 3.89
C VAL A 27 -6.95 19.32 2.87
N ASP A 28 -8.09 19.98 3.04
CA ASP A 28 -9.31 19.80 2.23
C ASP A 28 -9.68 18.33 2.00
N PRO A 29 -9.94 17.57 3.08
CA PRO A 29 -10.12 16.13 2.99
C PRO A 29 -11.38 15.81 2.19
N THR A 30 -11.21 14.94 1.19
CA THR A 30 -12.32 14.38 0.42
C THR A 30 -12.47 12.90 0.76
N PRO A 31 -13.62 12.46 1.30
CA PRO A 31 -13.84 11.05 1.59
C PRO A 31 -13.65 10.18 0.35
N VAL A 32 -12.87 9.11 0.49
CA VAL A 32 -12.80 8.06 -0.53
C VAL A 32 -14.04 7.19 -0.37
N LEU A 33 -14.86 7.14 -1.41
CA LEU A 33 -16.11 6.38 -1.40
C LEU A 33 -15.88 5.00 -2.02
N LEU A 34 -16.53 4.00 -1.45
CA LEU A 34 -16.68 2.68 -2.05
C LEU A 34 -17.59 2.76 -3.28
N GLU A 35 -17.60 1.73 -4.12
CA GLU A 35 -18.55 1.62 -5.25
C GLU A 35 -20.03 1.79 -4.83
N SER A 36 -20.35 1.42 -3.59
CA SER A 36 -21.69 1.60 -3.01
C SER A 36 -22.05 3.06 -2.67
N GLY A 37 -21.09 3.98 -2.74
CA GLY A 37 -21.20 5.37 -2.29
C GLY A 37 -20.99 5.56 -0.78
N ALA A 38 -20.77 4.49 -0.02
CA ALA A 38 -20.44 4.58 1.40
C ALA A 38 -18.98 5.06 1.60
N ALA A 39 -18.72 5.75 2.72
CA ALA A 39 -17.36 6.14 3.08
C ALA A 39 -16.49 4.91 3.38
N SER A 40 -15.28 4.89 2.85
CA SER A 40 -14.33 3.78 3.03
C SER A 40 -13.56 3.80 4.34
N GLY A 41 -13.66 4.88 5.13
CA GLY A 41 -12.77 5.13 6.28
C GLY A 41 -11.44 5.79 5.89
N PHE A 42 -11.28 6.16 4.62
CA PHE A 42 -10.12 6.89 4.10
C PHE A 42 -10.55 8.23 3.50
N GLU A 43 -9.62 9.17 3.53
CA GLU A 43 -9.77 10.50 2.95
C GLU A 43 -8.58 10.77 2.04
N LYS A 44 -8.84 11.46 0.93
CA LYS A 44 -7.83 11.99 0.02
C LYS A 44 -7.64 13.47 0.30
N CYS A 45 -6.41 13.86 0.55
CA CYS A 45 -6.01 15.24 0.83
C CYS A 45 -5.79 16.01 -0.48
N ALA A 46 -5.75 17.34 -0.38
CA ALA A 46 -5.52 18.23 -1.52
C ALA A 46 -4.19 17.98 -2.25
N ASP A 47 -3.16 17.55 -1.51
CA ASP A 47 -1.84 17.18 -2.03
C ASP A 47 -1.80 15.77 -2.66
N GLY A 48 -2.92 15.04 -2.60
CA GLY A 48 -3.06 13.69 -3.13
C GLY A 48 -2.67 12.58 -2.16
N ALA A 49 -2.20 12.90 -0.95
CA ALA A 49 -2.03 11.90 0.11
C ALA A 49 -3.36 11.23 0.44
N ILE A 50 -3.29 9.97 0.86
CA ILE A 50 -4.45 9.21 1.32
C ILE A 50 -4.20 8.84 2.78
N ASP A 51 -5.12 9.22 3.65
CA ASP A 51 -5.04 8.94 5.08
C ASP A 51 -6.22 8.08 5.53
N ARG A 52 -5.93 7.14 6.43
CA ARG A 52 -6.95 6.39 7.14
C ARG A 52 -7.44 7.18 8.33
N VAL A 53 -8.73 7.52 8.33
CA VAL A 53 -9.37 8.29 9.40
C VAL A 53 -10.16 7.40 10.36
N SER A 54 -10.68 6.27 9.90
CA SER A 54 -11.43 5.33 10.72
C SER A 54 -11.46 3.92 10.12
N SER A 55 -11.79 2.93 10.94
CA SER A 55 -12.16 1.60 10.46
C SER A 55 -13.51 1.66 9.75
N ALA A 56 -13.67 0.89 8.67
CA ALA A 56 -14.94 0.71 7.99
C ALA A 56 -15.27 -0.77 7.84
N THR A 57 -16.52 -1.06 7.46
CA THR A 57 -16.97 -2.40 7.11
C THR A 57 -17.11 -2.50 5.61
N PHE A 58 -16.49 -3.52 5.03
CA PHE A 58 -16.51 -3.80 3.61
C PHE A 58 -17.33 -5.06 3.32
N VAL A 59 -17.84 -5.14 2.09
CA VAL A 59 -18.41 -6.39 1.59
C VAL A 59 -17.22 -7.25 1.13
N PRO A 60 -16.98 -8.44 1.72
CA PRO A 60 -15.79 -9.26 1.42
C PRO A 60 -15.97 -10.04 0.11
N ILE A 61 -16.31 -9.33 -0.97
CA ILE A 61 -16.40 -9.88 -2.33
C ILE A 61 -15.00 -9.86 -2.95
N ASN A 62 -14.64 -10.97 -3.58
CA ASN A 62 -13.49 -11.04 -4.46
C ASN A 62 -13.97 -11.19 -5.91
N THR A 63 -13.74 -10.15 -6.71
CA THR A 63 -14.10 -10.07 -8.14
C THR A 63 -13.02 -10.63 -9.06
N GLY A 64 -11.95 -11.21 -8.50
CA GLY A 64 -10.87 -11.83 -9.25
C GLY A 64 -11.36 -12.97 -10.15
N PRO A 65 -10.69 -13.20 -11.29
CA PRO A 65 -11.06 -14.27 -12.21
C PRO A 65 -10.99 -15.61 -11.49
N ALA A 66 -12.05 -16.42 -11.61
CA ALA A 66 -12.06 -17.75 -11.03
C ALA A 66 -10.99 -18.64 -11.69
N CYS A 67 -10.41 -19.55 -10.92
CA CYS A 67 -9.50 -20.57 -11.47
C CYS A 67 -10.17 -21.35 -12.60
N SER A 68 -9.62 -21.23 -13.82
CA SER A 68 -10.13 -21.91 -15.01
C SER A 68 -9.20 -23.01 -15.55
N MET A 69 -8.19 -23.40 -14.77
CA MET A 69 -7.21 -24.41 -15.17
C MET A 69 -7.65 -25.81 -14.76
N ASP A 70 -7.58 -26.76 -15.69
CA ASP A 70 -7.90 -28.17 -15.42
C ASP A 70 -6.88 -28.83 -14.48
N GLU A 71 -5.60 -28.44 -14.57
CA GLU A 71 -4.50 -28.91 -13.70
C GLU A 71 -3.69 -27.70 -13.18
N PRO A 72 -4.15 -27.03 -12.11
CA PRO A 72 -3.44 -25.87 -11.57
C PRO A 72 -2.08 -26.29 -11.00
N VAL A 73 -1.02 -25.57 -11.40
CA VAL A 73 0.37 -25.87 -11.02
C VAL A 73 0.60 -25.79 -9.50
N SER A 74 -0.27 -25.12 -8.73
CA SER A 74 -0.43 -25.28 -7.28
C SER A 74 -1.56 -24.39 -6.76
N GLY A 75 -1.93 -24.53 -5.47
CA GLY A 75 -2.75 -23.57 -4.72
C GLY A 75 -4.16 -24.08 -4.41
N CYS A 76 -5.04 -24.07 -5.41
CA CYS A 76 -6.44 -24.46 -5.30
C CYS A 76 -7.02 -24.75 -6.70
N SER A 77 -8.12 -25.49 -6.73
CA SER A 77 -8.92 -25.75 -7.94
C SER A 77 -10.29 -25.07 -7.90
N LYS A 78 -10.80 -24.79 -6.70
CA LYS A 78 -12.11 -24.19 -6.44
C LYS A 78 -12.10 -23.46 -5.11
N ASP A 79 -13.06 -22.57 -4.90
CA ASP A 79 -13.17 -21.75 -3.69
C ASP A 79 -13.21 -22.57 -2.40
N THR A 80 -13.82 -23.76 -2.45
CA THR A 80 -13.92 -24.66 -1.27
C THR A 80 -12.59 -25.27 -0.83
N ASP A 81 -11.54 -25.16 -1.64
CA ASP A 81 -10.18 -25.56 -1.23
C ASP A 81 -9.53 -24.49 -0.32
N CYS A 82 -10.01 -23.25 -0.39
CA CYS A 82 -9.45 -22.09 0.32
C CYS A 82 -10.04 -21.94 1.73
N THR A 83 -9.59 -22.80 2.63
CA THR A 83 -10.13 -22.94 4.00
C THR A 83 -9.27 -22.29 5.09
N ALA A 84 -8.15 -21.64 4.74
CA ALA A 84 -7.25 -21.05 5.72
C ALA A 84 -7.80 -19.79 6.42
N GLY A 85 -8.85 -19.20 5.84
CA GLY A 85 -9.52 -18.01 6.37
C GLY A 85 -10.93 -17.88 5.84
N PRO A 86 -11.73 -16.95 6.39
CA PRO A 86 -13.04 -16.63 5.86
C PRO A 86 -12.93 -16.02 4.46
N HIS A 87 -14.01 -16.14 3.68
CA HIS A 87 -14.11 -15.53 2.34
C HIS A 87 -12.98 -15.93 1.37
N GLY A 88 -12.50 -17.17 1.50
CA GLY A 88 -11.53 -17.76 0.57
C GLY A 88 -12.13 -17.95 -0.82
N ARG A 89 -11.40 -17.48 -1.84
CA ARG A 89 -11.70 -17.69 -3.26
C ARG A 89 -10.47 -18.21 -3.98
N CYS A 90 -10.68 -19.13 -4.90
CA CYS A 90 -9.63 -19.62 -5.77
C CYS A 90 -9.52 -18.73 -7.01
N THR A 91 -8.55 -17.82 -6.98
CA THR A 91 -8.34 -16.83 -8.04
C THR A 91 -7.25 -17.29 -8.99
N GLU A 92 -7.46 -17.04 -10.27
CA GLU A 92 -6.46 -17.23 -11.31
C GLU A 92 -5.53 -16.02 -11.42
N TYR A 93 -4.25 -16.28 -11.58
CA TYR A 93 -3.24 -15.27 -11.83
C TYR A 93 -2.54 -15.57 -13.14
N SER A 94 -2.16 -14.50 -13.84
CA SER A 94 -1.32 -14.58 -15.02
C SER A 94 -0.03 -13.82 -14.75
N SER A 95 1.09 -14.53 -14.85
CA SER A 95 2.42 -13.92 -14.87
C SER A 95 2.99 -13.99 -16.29
N VAL A 96 4.14 -13.34 -16.51
CA VAL A 96 4.86 -13.42 -17.79
C VAL A 96 5.29 -14.86 -18.12
N PHE A 97 5.40 -15.73 -17.11
CA PHE A 97 5.96 -17.07 -17.27
C PHE A 97 4.89 -18.16 -17.29
N GLU A 98 3.81 -18.00 -16.53
CA GLU A 98 2.74 -19.01 -16.40
C GLU A 98 1.45 -18.44 -15.81
N ARG A 99 0.35 -19.19 -16.02
CA ARG A 99 -0.91 -19.05 -15.28
C ARG A 99 -0.87 -19.97 -14.06
N TYR A 100 -1.32 -19.48 -12.92
CA TYR A 100 -1.42 -20.28 -11.69
C TYR A 100 -2.71 -19.92 -10.94
N CYS A 101 -3.16 -20.80 -10.05
CA CYS A 101 -4.30 -20.50 -9.18
C CYS A 101 -3.83 -20.34 -7.75
N GLY A 102 -4.47 -19.48 -6.98
CA GLY A 102 -4.09 -19.25 -5.59
C GLY A 102 -5.29 -18.85 -4.75
N CYS A 103 -5.25 -19.24 -3.48
CA CYS A 103 -6.26 -18.82 -2.52
C CYS A 103 -6.08 -17.37 -2.12
N GLU A 104 -7.13 -16.60 -2.28
CA GLU A 104 -7.24 -15.23 -1.85
C GLU A 104 -8.34 -15.10 -0.82
N TYR A 105 -8.08 -14.32 0.23
CA TYR A 105 -9.01 -14.10 1.32
C TYR A 105 -9.37 -12.62 1.36
N ALA A 106 -10.66 -12.32 1.35
CA ALA A 106 -11.18 -10.98 1.52
C ALA A 106 -11.48 -10.71 2.99
N CYS A 107 -11.24 -9.49 3.45
CA CYS A 107 -11.63 -9.05 4.79
C CYS A 107 -12.91 -8.20 4.72
N ALA A 108 -13.74 -8.26 5.74
CA ALA A 108 -14.88 -7.37 5.94
C ALA A 108 -14.53 -6.25 6.92
N THR A 109 -13.74 -6.54 7.96
CA THR A 109 -13.29 -5.55 8.94
C THR A 109 -11.83 -5.78 9.35
N ASP A 110 -11.29 -4.90 10.19
CA ASP A 110 -9.94 -5.05 10.74
C ASP A 110 -9.81 -6.28 11.65
N GLU A 111 -10.91 -6.77 12.22
CA GLU A 111 -10.94 -7.97 13.06
C GLU A 111 -10.71 -9.25 12.26
N ASP A 112 -10.95 -9.24 10.95
CA ASP A 112 -10.60 -10.36 10.06
C ASP A 112 -9.10 -10.43 9.76
N CYS A 113 -8.36 -9.38 10.12
CA CYS A 113 -6.94 -9.24 9.86
C CYS A 113 -6.08 -9.62 11.07
N THR A 114 -4.89 -10.15 10.80
CA THR A 114 -3.92 -10.50 11.84
C THR A 114 -3.37 -9.24 12.54
N THR A 115 -2.77 -9.40 13.71
CA THR A 115 -2.06 -8.28 14.37
C THR A 115 -1.03 -7.64 13.43
N GLY A 116 -1.01 -6.30 13.38
CA GLY A 116 -0.13 -5.53 12.50
C GLY A 116 -0.65 -5.37 11.08
N THR A 117 -1.89 -5.79 10.79
CA THR A 117 -2.54 -5.55 9.50
C THR A 117 -3.93 -4.93 9.68
N VAL A 118 -4.43 -4.28 8.63
CA VAL A 118 -5.76 -3.66 8.58
C VAL A 118 -6.45 -3.97 7.25
N CYS A 119 -7.77 -3.93 7.23
CA CYS A 119 -8.54 -4.19 6.03
C CYS A 119 -8.61 -2.93 5.15
N VAL A 120 -8.15 -3.06 3.91
CA VAL A 120 -8.16 -1.98 2.90
C VAL A 120 -9.02 -2.41 1.71
N PRO A 121 -9.96 -1.55 1.26
CA PRO A 121 -10.82 -1.83 0.12
C PRO A 121 -10.04 -1.79 -1.22
N PRO A 122 -10.55 -2.44 -2.27
CA PRO A 122 -9.84 -2.53 -3.55
C PRO A 122 -9.68 -1.17 -4.24
N GLU A 123 -10.57 -0.21 -4.00
CA GLU A 123 -10.51 1.15 -4.57
C GLU A 123 -9.26 1.95 -4.15
N LEU A 124 -8.56 1.50 -3.11
CA LEU A 124 -7.35 2.13 -2.59
C LEU A 124 -6.06 1.42 -3.00
N SER A 125 -6.15 0.39 -3.84
CA SER A 125 -4.97 -0.27 -4.33
C SER A 125 -5.11 -0.72 -5.77
N ASP A 126 -4.19 -0.24 -6.59
CA ASP A 126 -4.23 -0.49 -8.03
C ASP A 126 -4.17 -2.00 -8.35
N GLY A 127 -5.14 -2.46 -9.14
CA GLY A 127 -5.27 -3.86 -9.54
C GLY A 127 -5.83 -4.81 -8.47
N ALA A 128 -6.27 -4.29 -7.32
CA ALA A 128 -6.93 -5.09 -6.30
C ALA A 128 -8.32 -5.53 -6.73
N SER A 129 -8.65 -6.81 -6.52
CA SER A 129 -9.98 -7.38 -6.82
C SER A 129 -10.86 -7.60 -5.58
N ARG A 130 -10.36 -7.23 -4.40
CA ARG A 130 -11.04 -7.47 -3.11
C ARG A 130 -10.50 -6.54 -2.03
N PRO A 131 -11.26 -6.35 -0.93
CA PRO A 131 -10.70 -5.83 0.29
C PRO A 131 -9.69 -6.83 0.87
N ARG A 132 -8.51 -6.38 1.29
CA ARG A 132 -7.45 -7.27 1.79
C ARG A 132 -6.75 -6.71 3.02
N CYS A 133 -6.20 -7.62 3.81
CA CYS A 133 -5.37 -7.24 4.95
C CYS A 133 -4.00 -6.76 4.46
N VAL A 134 -3.66 -5.52 4.75
CA VAL A 134 -2.37 -4.90 4.40
C VAL A 134 -1.57 -4.58 5.66
N ALA A 135 -0.24 -4.55 5.56
CA ALA A 135 0.62 -4.19 6.68
C ALA A 135 0.34 -2.75 7.15
N ALA A 136 0.27 -2.55 8.46
CA ALA A 136 -0.07 -1.26 9.03
C ALA A 136 0.61 -1.02 10.38
N ALA A 137 1.25 0.14 10.51
CA ALA A 137 1.77 0.65 11.79
C ALA A 137 0.75 1.50 12.57
N CYS A 138 -0.40 1.81 11.95
CA CYS A 138 -1.49 2.60 12.51
C CYS A 138 -2.83 2.09 11.97
N LYS A 139 -3.90 2.22 12.76
CA LYS A 139 -5.28 1.91 12.34
C LYS A 139 -6.08 3.16 11.99
N GLY A 140 -5.62 4.33 12.42
CA GLY A 140 -6.12 5.63 12.00
C GLY A 140 -5.28 6.75 12.61
N GLY A 141 -5.64 8.00 12.31
CA GLY A 141 -4.89 9.17 12.77
C GLY A 141 -4.65 9.26 14.29
N ALA A 142 -5.58 8.74 15.10
CA ALA A 142 -5.43 8.73 16.56
C ALA A 142 -4.27 7.86 17.08
N ASP A 143 -3.76 6.92 16.27
CA ASP A 143 -2.59 6.10 16.61
C ASP A 143 -1.26 6.82 16.32
N CYS A 144 -1.33 7.98 15.66
CA CYS A 144 -0.16 8.68 15.14
C CYS A 144 0.08 9.99 15.88
N PRO A 145 1.33 10.31 16.28
CA PRO A 145 1.66 11.60 16.89
C PRO A 145 1.33 12.80 15.98
N SER A 146 1.39 12.60 14.67
CA SER A 146 1.02 13.58 13.64
C SER A 146 -0.48 13.71 13.43
N GLY A 147 -1.29 12.78 13.94
CA GLY A 147 -2.71 12.70 13.62
C GLY A 147 -3.02 12.09 12.25
N GLU A 148 -2.02 11.63 11.50
CA GLU A 148 -2.16 11.12 10.12
C GLU A 148 -1.63 9.70 9.97
N CYS A 149 -2.51 8.78 9.55
CA CYS A 149 -2.17 7.40 9.21
C CYS A 149 -2.18 7.25 7.69
N GLY A 150 -1.04 7.52 7.06
CA GLY A 150 -0.89 7.57 5.61
C GLY A 150 -0.86 6.19 4.99
N LEU A 151 -1.51 6.05 3.83
CA LEU A 151 -1.45 4.90 2.95
C LEU A 151 -0.43 5.16 1.82
N ALA A 152 0.49 4.22 1.64
CA ALA A 152 1.31 4.10 0.43
C ALA A 152 0.76 2.96 -0.42
N ASP A 153 0.59 3.19 -1.71
CA ASP A 153 0.27 2.18 -2.71
C ASP A 153 1.23 2.33 -3.89
N SER A 154 2.20 1.43 -3.99
CA SER A 154 3.31 1.55 -4.94
C SER A 154 3.55 0.27 -5.73
N PHE A 155 3.82 0.41 -7.03
CA PHE A 155 4.28 -0.71 -7.84
C PHE A 155 5.79 -0.83 -7.73
N ASN A 156 6.28 -1.82 -6.99
CA ASN A 156 7.71 -1.99 -6.79
C ASN A 156 8.45 -2.43 -8.05
N GLY A 157 7.76 -2.74 -9.15
CA GLY A 157 8.33 -3.25 -10.40
C GLY A 157 7.95 -4.70 -10.71
N CYS A 158 7.50 -5.45 -9.70
CA CYS A 158 7.03 -6.83 -9.82
C CYS A 158 5.60 -7.02 -9.34
N TYR A 159 5.20 -6.31 -8.27
CA TYR A 159 3.86 -6.36 -7.72
C TYR A 159 3.50 -5.05 -7.02
N GLN A 160 2.20 -4.85 -6.80
CA GLN A 160 1.68 -3.74 -6.01
C GLN A 160 1.95 -4.00 -4.52
N VAL A 161 2.44 -2.98 -3.82
CA VAL A 161 2.65 -2.98 -2.37
C VAL A 161 1.75 -1.90 -1.79
N THR A 162 0.93 -2.27 -0.82
CA THR A 162 0.10 -1.33 -0.09
C THR A 162 0.37 -1.51 1.38
N GLU A 163 0.59 -0.41 2.10
CA GLU A 163 0.82 -0.42 3.52
C GLU A 163 0.48 0.93 4.16
N LEU A 164 0.28 0.94 5.47
CA LEU A 164 -0.05 2.14 6.23
C LEU A 164 1.00 2.44 7.29
N ARG A 165 1.39 3.71 7.41
CA ARG A 165 2.25 4.20 8.49
C ARG A 165 1.88 5.59 8.92
N CYS A 166 2.24 5.93 10.16
CA CYS A 166 2.13 7.30 10.63
C CYS A 166 3.01 8.21 9.79
N ARG A 167 2.45 9.33 9.35
CA ARG A 167 3.22 10.40 8.73
C ARG A 167 4.09 11.09 9.76
N ASP A 168 5.25 11.55 9.34
CA ASP A 168 6.16 12.36 10.16
C ASP A 168 6.76 13.45 9.29
N ALA A 169 6.35 14.70 9.50
CA ALA A 169 6.84 15.84 8.72
C ALA A 169 8.37 16.05 8.83
N ALA A 170 9.03 15.50 9.85
CA ALA A 170 10.48 15.56 9.98
C ALA A 170 11.21 14.48 9.19
N LEU A 171 10.54 13.37 8.84
CA LEU A 171 11.13 12.22 8.14
C LEU A 171 10.60 12.03 6.72
N ASP A 172 9.37 12.45 6.45
CA ASP A 172 8.70 12.27 5.16
C ASP A 172 9.28 13.23 4.13
N ALA A 173 9.84 12.67 3.06
CA ALA A 173 10.30 13.39 1.88
C ALA A 173 9.18 13.60 0.85
N CYS A 174 8.06 12.88 0.98
CA CYS A 174 6.88 13.02 0.12
C CYS A 174 5.60 12.71 0.88
N ARG A 175 4.48 13.27 0.42
CA ARG A 175 3.13 12.99 0.91
C ARG A 175 2.32 12.18 -0.09
N GLY A 176 2.51 12.42 -1.38
CA GLY A 176 1.89 11.62 -2.45
C GLY A 176 2.76 11.53 -3.70
N ASP A 177 2.33 10.73 -4.67
CA ASP A 177 3.07 10.50 -5.92
C ASP A 177 3.35 11.80 -6.71
N GLY A 178 2.51 12.82 -6.54
CA GLY A 178 2.70 14.14 -7.15
C GLY A 178 4.02 14.80 -6.73
N ASP A 179 4.45 14.60 -5.49
CA ASP A 179 5.72 15.14 -4.97
C ASP A 179 6.92 14.49 -5.66
N CYS A 180 6.76 13.27 -6.18
CA CYS A 180 7.82 12.50 -6.82
C CYS A 180 7.90 12.72 -8.34
N ALA A 181 6.95 13.43 -8.94
CA ALA A 181 6.85 13.60 -10.39
C ALA A 181 8.11 14.24 -11.01
N HIS A 182 8.80 15.10 -10.26
CA HIS A 182 10.02 15.78 -10.71
C HIS A 182 11.22 14.84 -10.90
N LEU A 183 11.18 13.63 -10.35
CA LEU A 183 12.23 12.60 -10.50
C LEU A 183 12.05 11.76 -11.78
N GLY A 184 10.95 11.97 -12.50
CA GLY A 184 10.63 11.28 -13.74
C GLY A 184 9.65 10.11 -13.56
N ALA A 185 9.30 9.48 -14.67
CA ALA A 185 8.32 8.39 -14.67
C ALA A 185 8.80 7.17 -13.87
N GLY A 186 7.90 6.60 -13.07
CA GLY A 186 8.15 5.38 -12.30
C GLY A 186 8.72 5.61 -10.89
N TYR A 187 8.72 6.85 -10.41
CA TYR A 187 8.82 7.15 -8.98
C TYR A 187 7.43 7.27 -8.36
N THR A 188 7.27 6.71 -7.17
CA THR A 188 6.06 6.78 -6.35
C THR A 188 6.45 7.14 -4.92
N CYS A 189 5.53 7.75 -4.18
CA CYS A 189 5.71 8.01 -2.76
C CYS A 189 5.40 6.72 -1.97
N ASP A 190 6.41 6.17 -1.32
CA ASP A 190 6.35 4.86 -0.67
C ASP A 190 7.03 4.93 0.69
N ASN A 191 6.60 4.12 1.65
CA ASN A 191 7.27 4.07 2.95
C ASN A 191 8.36 2.99 2.93
N LEU A 192 9.61 3.40 2.98
CA LEU A 192 10.71 2.45 3.12
C LEU A 192 10.72 1.87 4.54
N GLN A 193 10.58 0.54 4.65
CA GLN A 193 10.59 -0.20 5.92
C GLN A 193 11.80 0.17 6.82
N GLU A 194 12.93 0.57 6.24
CA GLU A 194 14.18 0.90 6.95
C GLU A 194 14.36 2.41 7.27
N GLY A 195 13.64 3.32 6.59
CA GLY A 195 13.84 4.78 6.68
C GLY A 195 12.93 5.49 7.68
N GLY A 196 11.86 4.84 8.12
CA GLY A 196 10.92 5.39 9.11
C GLY A 196 9.92 6.41 8.55
N GLY A 197 10.16 6.98 7.36
CA GLY A 197 9.26 7.92 6.68
C GLY A 197 8.88 7.50 5.25
N PHE A 198 8.08 8.35 4.62
CA PHE A 198 7.68 8.25 3.22
C PHE A 198 8.71 8.92 2.31
N GLU A 199 9.14 8.20 1.28
CA GLU A 199 10.19 8.63 0.36
C GLU A 199 9.81 8.37 -1.10
N CYS A 200 10.31 9.21 -2.00
CA CYS A 200 10.16 8.98 -3.42
C CYS A 200 11.07 7.85 -3.89
N VAL A 201 10.49 6.72 -4.25
CA VAL A 201 11.25 5.52 -4.64
C VAL A 201 11.01 5.18 -6.09
N ALA A 202 12.08 4.79 -6.78
CA ALA A 202 11.95 4.13 -8.07
C ALA A 202 11.51 2.67 -7.88
N ARG A 203 10.99 2.06 -8.96
CA ARG A 203 10.79 0.60 -9.04
C ARG A 203 12.05 -0.16 -8.60
N ARG A 204 11.95 -0.89 -7.50
CA ARG A 204 13.06 -1.64 -6.88
C ARG A 204 13.23 -3.05 -7.47
N CYS A 205 12.13 -3.66 -7.89
CA CYS A 205 12.08 -4.96 -8.53
C CYS A 205 12.18 -4.80 -10.05
N VAL A 206 13.41 -4.81 -10.56
CA VAL A 206 13.66 -4.72 -12.01
C VAL A 206 14.20 -6.05 -12.51
N VAL A 207 13.28 -6.95 -12.88
CA VAL A 207 13.64 -8.25 -13.45
C VAL A 207 14.46 -8.05 -14.73
N GLY A 208 15.61 -8.71 -14.81
CA GLY A 208 16.46 -8.69 -15.99
C GLY A 208 17.42 -7.50 -16.11
N ARG A 209 17.52 -6.61 -15.11
CA ARG A 209 18.61 -5.61 -15.09
C ARG A 209 19.95 -6.35 -14.99
N PRO A 210 20.88 -6.17 -15.96
CA PRO A 210 22.17 -6.84 -15.91
C PRO A 210 22.96 -6.43 -14.66
N LEU A 211 23.71 -7.38 -14.10
CA LEU A 211 24.72 -7.07 -13.10
C LEU A 211 25.68 -6.04 -13.69
N LEU A 212 25.84 -4.90 -13.02
CA LEU A 212 26.84 -3.91 -13.39
C LEU A 212 28.14 -4.18 -12.62
N ILE A 213 29.28 -4.20 -13.30
CA ILE A 213 30.61 -4.23 -12.66
C ILE A 213 31.38 -3.02 -13.18
N GLY A 214 31.69 -2.07 -12.29
CA GLY A 214 32.31 -0.80 -12.66
C GLY A 214 31.42 0.07 -13.56
N GLY A 215 30.09 0.02 -13.36
CA GLY A 215 29.12 0.78 -14.15
C GLY A 215 28.80 0.18 -15.54
N ALA A 216 29.53 -0.85 -15.99
CA ALA A 216 29.28 -1.51 -17.26
C ALA A 216 28.42 -2.78 -17.08
N PRO A 217 27.42 -3.04 -17.97
CA PRO A 217 26.61 -4.23 -17.90
C PRO A 217 27.44 -5.48 -18.20
N ARG A 218 27.36 -6.46 -17.31
CA ARG A 218 27.87 -7.82 -17.52
C ARG A 218 26.75 -8.67 -18.07
N VAL A 219 26.62 -8.62 -19.39
CA VAL A 219 25.74 -9.52 -20.14
C VAL A 219 26.56 -10.67 -20.70
N ALA A 220 25.96 -11.85 -20.80
CA ALA A 220 26.55 -12.94 -21.58
C ALA A 220 26.70 -12.47 -23.05
N PRO A 221 27.77 -12.85 -23.76
CA PRO A 221 27.91 -12.53 -25.17
C PRO A 221 26.70 -13.06 -25.96
N THR A 222 26.21 -12.27 -26.91
CA THR A 222 25.14 -12.72 -27.80
C THR A 222 25.67 -13.84 -28.69
N VAL A 223 25.26 -15.09 -28.44
CA VAL A 223 25.61 -16.23 -29.30
C VAL A 223 24.38 -16.59 -30.15
N ARG A 224 24.52 -16.52 -31.48
CA ARG A 224 23.50 -17.00 -32.39
C ARG A 224 23.58 -18.53 -32.46
N ARG A 225 22.66 -19.24 -31.81
CA ARG A 225 22.53 -20.70 -31.96
C ARG A 225 21.12 -21.08 -32.41
N ALA A 226 21.03 -22.07 -33.29
CA ALA A 226 19.75 -22.54 -33.84
C ALA A 226 19.12 -23.67 -33.01
N ASP A 227 19.86 -24.24 -32.07
CA ASP A 227 19.47 -25.41 -31.27
C ASP A 227 18.43 -25.11 -30.18
N TRP A 228 18.16 -23.84 -29.90
CA TRP A 228 17.05 -23.40 -29.04
C TRP A 228 15.71 -23.33 -29.77
N ARG A 229 15.69 -23.47 -31.10
CA ARG A 229 14.44 -23.50 -31.87
C ARG A 229 13.90 -24.92 -31.84
N HIS A 230 12.76 -25.12 -31.19
CA HIS A 230 12.01 -26.36 -31.37
C HIS A 230 11.63 -26.49 -32.84
N VAL A 231 11.90 -27.63 -33.46
CA VAL A 231 11.43 -27.91 -34.82
C VAL A 231 9.91 -28.06 -34.75
N THR A 232 9.16 -27.02 -35.13
CA THR A 232 7.71 -27.13 -35.30
C THR A 232 7.46 -28.02 -36.51
N ARG A 233 6.82 -29.19 -36.31
CA ARG A 233 6.36 -30.02 -37.43
C ARG A 233 5.42 -29.19 -38.32
N PRO A 234 5.52 -29.27 -39.65
CA PRO A 234 4.56 -28.63 -40.54
C PRO A 234 3.15 -29.14 -40.21
N LEU A 235 2.17 -28.22 -40.16
CA LEU A 235 0.76 -28.59 -40.15
C LEU A 235 0.47 -29.34 -41.45
N GLU A 236 0.09 -30.62 -41.34
CA GLU A 236 -0.43 -31.37 -42.48
C GLU A 236 -1.76 -30.72 -42.89
N ALA A 237 -1.80 -30.17 -44.11
CA ALA A 237 -3.02 -29.64 -44.69
C ALA A 237 -4.04 -30.77 -44.84
N SER A 238 -5.17 -30.64 -44.14
CA SER A 238 -6.37 -31.47 -44.34
C SER A 238 -7.29 -30.79 -45.35
#